data_AF-A0A6S6XG88-F1
#
_entry.id   AF-A0A6S6XG88-F1
#
_cell.length_a   1.000
_cell.length_b   1.000
_cell.length_c   1.000
_cell.angle_alpha   90.00
_cell.angle_beta   90.00
_cell.angle_gamma   90.00
#
_symmetry.space_group_name_H-M   'P 1'
#
loop_
_entity.id
_entity.type
_entity.pdbx_description
1 polymer ?
#
loop_
_entity_poly.entity_id
_entity_poly.type
_entity_poly.pdbx_seq_one_letter_code
_entity_poly.pdbx_strand_id
1 'polypeptide(L)' 'MQQNDIRQTILSELDSRINRLKEHSDDRIIPTGNRYDELNQSLSKIIGVPLMQELESIKDFVNSL' A
#
# COMPACT_ATOMS: atom_id res chain seq x y z
N MET A 1 -10.77 21.85 -18.34
CA MET A 1 -11.34 21.31 -17.09
C MET A 1 -10.98 19.83 -16.81
N GLN A 2 -10.60 19.01 -17.80
CA GLN A 2 -10.32 17.56 -17.62
C GLN A 2 -9.03 17.20 -16.84
N GLN A 3 -7.97 18.01 -16.89
CA GLN A 3 -6.66 17.62 -16.34
C GLN A 3 -6.64 17.51 -14.81
N ASN A 4 -7.34 18.42 -14.12
CA ASN A 4 -7.47 18.38 -12.66
C ASN A 4 -8.22 17.13 -12.18
N ASP A 5 -9.17 16.66 -12.98
CA ASP A 5 -10.02 15.51 -12.66
C ASP A 5 -9.23 14.18 -12.72
N ILE A 6 -8.40 14.02 -13.77
CA ILE A 6 -7.53 12.85 -13.92
C ILE A 6 -6.46 12.83 -12.82
N ARG A 7 -5.84 13.99 -12.52
CA ARG A 7 -4.83 14.07 -11.45
C ARG A 7 -5.41 13.68 -10.10
N GLN A 8 -6.58 14.21 -9.74
CA GLN A 8 -7.26 13.85 -8.49
C GLN A 8 -7.66 12.37 -8.44
N THR A 9 -8.11 11.81 -9.56
CA THR A 9 -8.44 10.38 -9.66
C THR A 9 -7.22 9.50 -9.37
N ILE A 10 -6.07 9.83 -9.97
CA ILE A 10 -4.81 9.10 -9.74
C ILE A 10 -4.38 9.21 -8.27
N LEU A 11 -4.37 10.42 -7.71
CA LEU A 11 -3.97 10.65 -6.31
C LEU A 11 -4.89 9.91 -5.34
N SER A 12 -6.20 9.89 -5.59
CA SER A 12 -7.18 9.19 -4.75
C SER A 12 -6.96 7.67 -4.76
N GLU A 13 -6.65 7.08 -5.91
CA GLU A 13 -6.35 5.65 -6.01
C GLU A 13 -5.01 5.30 -5.33
N LEU A 14 -3.99 6.17 -5.45
CA LEU A 14 -2.72 6.00 -4.74
C LEU A 14 -2.93 6.05 -3.22
N ASP A 15 -3.70 7.02 -2.72
CA ASP A 15 -4.06 7.11 -1.30
C ASP A 15 -4.83 5.88 -0.82
N SER A 16 -5.79 5.41 -1.61
CA SER A 16 -6.54 4.19 -1.33
C SER A 16 -5.62 2.97 -1.19
N ARG A 17 -4.62 2.82 -2.07
CA ARG A 17 -3.64 1.72 -2.02
C ARG A 17 -2.71 1.81 -0.83
N ILE A 18 -2.19 3.00 -0.55
CA ILE A 18 -1.31 3.25 0.60
C ILE A 18 -2.06 2.91 1.90
N ASN A 19 -3.33 3.33 2.04
CA ASN A 19 -4.13 3.03 3.22
C ASN A 19 -4.36 1.51 3.39
N ARG A 20 -4.67 0.78 2.32
CA ARG A 20 -4.78 -0.69 2.40
C ARG A 20 -3.48 -1.37 2.86
N LEU A 21 -2.32 -0.87 2.42
CA LEU A 21 -1.03 -1.40 2.86
C LEU A 21 -0.74 -1.06 4.33
N LYS A 22 -1.13 0.13 4.80
CA LYS A 22 -1.03 0.52 6.22
C LYS A 22 -1.90 -0.38 7.10
N GLU A 23 -3.17 -0.57 6.74
CA GLU A 23 -4.10 -1.46 7.43
C GLU A 23 -3.53 -2.88 7.51
N HIS A 24 -3.04 -3.42 6.39
CA HIS A 24 -2.42 -4.74 6.34
C HIS A 24 -1.15 -4.85 7.20
N SER A 25 -0.39 -3.76 7.36
CA SER A 25 0.80 -3.74 8.21
C SER A 25 0.45 -3.81 9.71
N ASP A 26 -0.70 -3.24 10.09
CA ASP A 26 -1.22 -3.21 11.45
C ASP A 26 -1.98 -4.50 11.85
N ASP A 27 -2.38 -5.31 10.86
CA ASP A 27 -3.04 -6.59 11.12
C ASP A 27 -2.20 -7.47 12.05
N ARG A 28 -2.86 -8.26 12.91
CA ARG A 28 -2.16 -9.23 13.76
C ARG A 28 -1.83 -10.47 12.96
N ILE A 29 -0.69 -11.11 13.22
CA ILE A 29 -0.44 -12.46 12.70
C ILE A 29 -1.43 -13.40 13.42
N ILE A 30 -2.25 -14.10 12.65
CA ILE A 30 -3.19 -15.10 13.13
C ILE A 30 -2.44 -16.42 13.23
N PRO A 31 -2.29 -17.01 14.43
CA PRO A 31 -1.71 -18.34 14.58
C PRO A 31 -2.62 -19.36 13.92
N THR A 32 -2.12 -20.09 12.93
CA THR A 32 -2.89 -21.13 12.22
C THR A 32 -2.45 -22.54 12.61
N GLY A 33 -1.33 -22.67 13.32
CA GLY A 33 -0.67 -23.95 13.55
C GLY A 33 0.11 -24.46 12.34
N ASN A 34 0.00 -23.79 11.19
CA ASN A 34 0.78 -24.02 10.00
C ASN A 34 1.88 -22.96 9.89
N ARG A 35 3.13 -23.39 10.08
CA ARG A 35 4.31 -22.52 10.03
C ARG A 35 4.48 -21.80 8.69
N TYR A 36 4.03 -22.38 7.59
CA TYR A 36 4.11 -21.73 6.28
C TYR A 36 3.11 -20.58 6.15
N ASP A 37 1.91 -20.72 6.71
CA ASP A 37 0.91 -19.66 6.69
C ASP A 37 1.33 -18.49 7.60
N GLU A 38 1.91 -18.78 8.75
CA GLU A 38 2.47 -17.77 9.66
C GLU A 38 3.68 -17.05 9.03
N LEU A 39 4.54 -17.79 8.32
CA LEU A 39 5.64 -17.23 7.55
C LEU A 39 5.12 -16.33 6.42
N ASN A 40 4.12 -16.77 5.66
CA ASN A 40 3.51 -16.00 4.57
C ASN A 40 2.88 -14.70 5.08
N GLN A 41 2.19 -14.74 6.23
CA GLN A 41 1.66 -13.53 6.87
C GLN A 41 2.78 -12.54 7.23
N SER A 42 3.90 -13.05 7.76
CA SER A 42 5.06 -12.23 8.12
C SER A 42 5.74 -11.62 6.89
N LEU A 43 5.98 -12.42 5.85
CA LEU A 43 6.56 -11.96 4.58
C LEU A 43 5.68 -10.92 3.90
N SER A 44 4.37 -11.14 3.88
CA SER A 44 3.43 -10.21 3.25
C SER A 44 3.51 -8.81 3.87
N LYS A 45 3.68 -8.71 5.19
CA LYS A 45 3.86 -7.42 5.87
C LYS A 45 5.20 -6.77 5.55
N ILE A 46 6.28 -7.56 5.53
CA ILE A 46 7.62 -7.06 5.19
C ILE A 46 7.65 -6.52 3.76
N ILE A 47 7.01 -7.21 2.81
CA ILE A 47 6.90 -6.77 1.41
C ILE A 47 6.00 -5.53 1.26
N GLY A 48 5.00 -5.36 2.15
CA GLY A 48 4.14 -4.18 2.17
C GLY A 48 4.89 -2.87 2.39
N VAL A 49 5.97 -2.88 3.18
CA VAL A 49 6.79 -1.68 3.48
C VAL A 49 7.42 -1.05 2.23
N PRO A 50 8.24 -1.76 1.43
CA PRO A 50 8.81 -1.18 0.22
C PRO A 50 7.74 -0.84 -0.83
N LEU A 51 6.66 -1.62 -0.94
CA LEU A 51 5.56 -1.29 -1.84
C LEU A 51 4.88 0.04 -1.47
N MET A 52 4.72 0.32 -0.18
CA MET A 52 4.17 1.58 0.30
C MET A 52 5.09 2.75 -0.06
N GLN A 53 6.41 2.60 0.10
CA GLN A 53 7.40 3.62 -0.27
C GLN A 53 7.38 3.95 -1.77
N GLU A 54 7.26 2.93 -2.63
CA GLU A 54 7.15 3.13 -4.07
C GLU A 54 5.86 3.87 -4.45
N LEU A 55 4.73 3.59 -3.80
CA LEU A 55 3.47 4.29 -4.02
C LEU A 55 3.51 5.75 -3.53
N GLU A 56 4.18 6.01 -2.39
CA GLU A 56 4.42 7.36 -1.89
C GLU A 56 5.31 8.15 -2.86
N SER A 57 6.38 7.54 -3.38
CA SER A 57 7.24 8.13 -4.41
C SER A 57 6.48 8.50 -5.70
N ILE A 58 5.59 7.62 -6.18
CA ILE A 58 4.72 7.92 -7.34
C ILE A 58 3.75 9.06 -7.02
N LYS A 59 3.18 9.09 -5.82
CA LYS A 59 2.28 10.17 -5.39
C LYS A 59 3.00 11.52 -5.36
N ASP A 60 4.22 11.56 -4.84
CA ASP A 60 5.06 12.76 -4.81
C ASP A 60 5.40 13.25 -6.21
N PHE A 61 5.74 12.33 -7.12
CA PHE A 61 5.94 12.66 -8.54
C PHE A 61 4.68 13.28 -9.15
N VAL A 62 3.50 12.68 -8.98
CA VAL A 62 2.24 13.22 -9.52
C VAL A 62 1.89 14.58 -8.94
N ASN A 63 2.19 14.84 -7.67
CA ASN A 63 1.99 16.16 -7.05
C ASN A 63 2.94 17.23 -7.58
N SER A 64 4.11 16.83 -8.11
CA SER A 64 5.08 17.75 -8.72
C SER A 64 4.71 18.18 -10.16
N LEU A 65 3.71 17.51 -10.78
CA LEU A 65 3.15 17.82 -12.09
C LEU A 65 1.95 18.78 -12.00
#